data_AF-A0A0C2IUI0-F1
#
_entry.id   AF-A0A0C2IUI0-F1
#
_cell.length_a   1.000
_cell.length_b   1.000
_cell.length_c   1.000
_cell.angle_alpha   90.00
_cell.angle_beta   90.00
_cell.angle_gamma   90.00
#
_symmetry.space_group_name_H-M   'P 1'
#
loop_
_entity.id
_entity.type
_entity.pdbx_description
1 polymer ?
#
loop_
_entity_poly.entity_id
_entity_poly.type
_entity_poly.pdbx_seq_one_letter_code
_entity_poly.pdbx_strand_id
1 'polypeptide(L)'
;MVVLFWLHLFLQISLSFLDSFEEKTVNKNVAVFSVDDTEITLEVDGNINYVDVDGTEYNYDTTSIDKIKFEGSALEVKFEIDQYNSMAAVQCEFSNMVQEIEIRSCFSYILSDAIVDVVQFSFGYTIKLNRNTKYIFEDHEFVVQMGKQRLTLKIISLIITFSGYTQTYTWKRESTDPMILKLDSPDVISNFEEYGGELVSENFFDDSSKTDDTQEDESPDKDADKTDPQDDNIEDEFKNDPEDNTSEKRHWLKILLIVIGSSVMAVMIAVLLYVCIRSLAEILLSPKAKNSVE
;
A
#
# COMPACT_ATOMS: atom_id res chain seq x y z
N MET A 1 -9.23 47.24 7.57
CA MET A 1 -9.87 46.41 6.53
C MET A 1 -8.87 45.77 5.58
N VAL A 2 -7.96 46.52 4.95
CA VAL A 2 -7.02 45.97 3.94
C VAL A 2 -6.18 44.80 4.48
N VAL A 3 -5.64 44.89 5.70
CA VAL A 3 -4.83 43.82 6.32
C VAL A 3 -5.63 42.52 6.54
N LEU A 4 -6.89 42.62 6.97
CA LEU A 4 -7.76 41.46 7.18
C LEU A 4 -8.10 40.75 5.87
N PHE A 5 -8.26 41.51 4.78
CA PHE A 5 -8.51 40.96 3.45
C PHE A 5 -7.31 40.14 2.95
N TRP A 6 -6.08 40.65 3.12
CA TRP A 6 -4.87 39.91 2.74
C TRP A 6 -4.64 38.68 3.61
N LEU A 7 -4.94 38.75 4.90
CA LEU A 7 -4.83 37.59 5.80
C LEU A 7 -5.80 36.48 5.41
N HIS A 8 -7.03 36.84 5.05
CA HIS A 8 -8.04 35.88 4.59
C HIS A 8 -7.67 35.25 3.24
N LEU A 9 -7.22 36.06 2.28
CA LEU A 9 -6.78 35.57 0.97
C LEU A 9 -5.60 34.61 1.10
N PHE A 10 -4.63 34.97 1.95
CA PHE A 10 -3.46 34.13 2.21
C PHE A 10 -3.84 32.81 2.89
N LEU A 11 -4.77 32.85 3.86
CA LEU A 11 -5.28 31.64 4.51
C LEU A 11 -5.98 30.71 3.50
N GLN A 12 -6.81 31.26 2.61
CA GLN A 12 -7.48 30.48 1.56
C GLN A 12 -6.49 29.86 0.57
N ILE A 13 -5.48 30.63 0.14
CA ILE A 13 -4.42 30.11 -0.74
C ILE A 13 -3.64 29.01 -0.03
N SER A 14 -3.28 29.20 1.24
CA SER A 14 -2.53 28.21 2.03
C SER A 14 -3.34 26.92 2.24
N LEU A 15 -4.64 27.02 2.51
CA LEU A 15 -5.54 25.86 2.63
C LEU A 15 -5.67 25.12 1.30
N SER A 16 -5.83 25.83 0.18
CA SER A 16 -5.87 25.20 -1.15
C SER A 16 -4.55 24.55 -1.56
N PHE A 17 -3.42 25.10 -1.09
CA PHE A 17 -2.10 24.54 -1.36
C PHE A 17 -1.83 23.31 -0.48
N LEU A 18 -2.37 23.28 0.76
CA LEU A 18 -2.34 22.12 1.65
C LEU A 18 -3.20 20.96 1.13
N ASP A 19 -4.39 21.23 0.59
CA ASP A 19 -5.21 20.21 -0.10
C ASP A 19 -4.55 19.70 -1.40
N SER A 20 -3.69 20.51 -2.02
CA SER A 20 -2.97 20.17 -3.25
C SER A 20 -1.64 19.42 -2.99
N PHE A 21 -1.19 19.29 -1.74
CA PHE A 21 0.08 18.63 -1.45
C PHE A 21 -0.08 17.12 -1.52
N GLU A 22 0.23 16.60 -2.70
CA GLU A 22 0.69 15.23 -2.94
C GLU A 22 -0.24 14.16 -2.37
N GLU A 23 -1.42 14.04 -2.97
CA GLU A 23 -1.91 12.69 -3.26
C GLU A 23 -0.86 12.07 -4.20
N LYS A 24 0.23 11.55 -3.63
CA LYS A 24 1.06 10.55 -4.31
C LYS A 24 0.02 9.60 -4.90
N THR A 25 0.11 9.33 -6.19
CA THR A 25 -0.68 8.28 -6.83
C THR A 25 -0.27 6.97 -6.18
N VAL A 26 -0.74 6.73 -4.97
CA VAL A 26 -0.67 5.46 -4.28
C VAL A 26 -1.40 4.54 -5.22
N ASN A 27 -0.69 3.54 -5.71
CA ASN A 27 -1.30 2.53 -6.56
C ASN A 27 -2.42 1.91 -5.74
N LYS A 28 -3.68 2.25 -6.06
CA LYS A 28 -4.87 1.86 -5.27
C LYS A 28 -5.04 0.34 -5.21
N ASN A 29 -4.39 -0.35 -6.14
CA ASN A 29 -4.38 -1.78 -6.30
C ASN A 29 -3.38 -2.47 -5.37
N VAL A 30 -2.57 -1.70 -4.62
CA VAL A 30 -1.54 -2.21 -3.72
C VAL A 30 -1.84 -1.78 -2.30
N ALA A 31 -1.83 -2.72 -1.36
CA ALA A 31 -1.88 -2.46 0.06
C ALA A 31 -0.79 -3.21 0.81
N VAL A 32 -0.23 -2.55 1.81
CA VAL A 32 0.69 -3.16 2.78
C VAL A 32 0.00 -3.11 4.14
N PHE A 33 -0.11 -4.26 4.80
CA PHE A 33 -0.72 -4.39 6.12
C PHE A 33 -0.05 -5.50 6.92
N SER A 34 -0.34 -5.59 8.22
CA SER A 34 0.24 -6.60 9.09
C SER A 34 -0.85 -7.43 9.76
N VAL A 35 -0.69 -8.74 9.76
CA VAL A 35 -1.49 -9.68 10.56
C VAL A 35 -0.59 -10.16 11.68
N ASP A 36 -0.85 -9.67 12.90
CA ASP A 36 0.05 -9.75 14.05
C ASP A 36 1.48 -9.25 13.73
N ASP A 37 2.43 -10.17 13.57
CA ASP A 37 3.86 -9.94 13.32
C ASP A 37 4.27 -10.13 11.86
N THR A 38 3.33 -10.51 11.00
CA THR A 38 3.60 -10.79 9.58
C THR A 38 3.13 -9.64 8.71
N GLU A 39 4.07 -8.93 8.09
CA GLU A 39 3.78 -7.94 7.05
C GLU A 39 3.41 -8.65 5.74
N ILE A 40 2.34 -8.16 5.12
CA ILE A 40 1.75 -8.67 3.88
C ILE A 40 1.61 -7.51 2.90
N THR A 41 2.18 -7.68 1.71
CA THR A 41 1.90 -6.83 0.55
C THR A 41 0.94 -7.55 -0.37
N LEU A 42 -0.21 -6.92 -0.63
CA LEU A 42 -1.25 -7.41 -1.51
C LEU A 42 -1.33 -6.51 -2.75
N GLU A 43 -1.24 -7.11 -3.92
CA GLU A 43 -1.46 -6.43 -5.21
C GLU A 43 -2.61 -7.10 -5.95
N VAL A 44 -3.62 -6.32 -6.37
CA VAL A 44 -4.86 -6.83 -6.95
C VAL A 44 -5.12 -6.21 -8.33
N ASP A 45 -5.22 -7.04 -9.35
CA ASP A 45 -5.72 -6.71 -10.67
C ASP A 45 -6.85 -7.68 -11.03
N GLY A 46 -8.07 -7.16 -11.13
CA GLY A 46 -9.24 -8.00 -11.36
C GLY A 46 -10.53 -7.22 -11.52
N ASN A 47 -11.55 -7.95 -11.98
CA ASN A 47 -12.86 -7.41 -12.29
C ASN A 47 -13.95 -8.18 -11.53
N ILE A 48 -15.01 -7.48 -11.15
CA ILE A 48 -16.25 -8.05 -10.65
C ILE A 48 -17.34 -7.77 -11.68
N ASN A 49 -17.97 -8.81 -12.20
CA ASN A 49 -19.20 -8.71 -12.99
C ASN A 49 -20.35 -9.29 -12.17
N TYR A 50 -21.42 -8.53 -12.02
CA TYR A 50 -22.63 -8.97 -11.35
C TYR A 50 -23.81 -8.85 -12.30
N VAL A 51 -24.60 -9.92 -12.41
CA VAL A 51 -25.85 -9.96 -13.16
C VAL A 51 -27.00 -10.13 -12.17
N ASP A 52 -27.93 -9.18 -12.17
CA ASP A 52 -29.11 -9.20 -11.30
C ASP A 52 -30.25 -10.08 -11.86
N VAL A 53 -31.33 -10.25 -11.10
CA VAL A 53 -32.53 -11.06 -11.42
C VAL A 53 -33.18 -10.71 -12.75
N ASP A 54 -33.10 -9.44 -13.14
CA ASP A 54 -33.66 -8.90 -14.39
C ASP A 54 -32.67 -8.97 -15.57
N GLY A 55 -31.46 -9.48 -15.33
CA GLY A 55 -30.40 -9.58 -16.35
C GLY A 55 -29.60 -8.29 -16.54
N THR A 56 -29.78 -7.28 -15.69
CA THR A 56 -28.95 -6.07 -15.68
C THR A 56 -27.54 -6.42 -15.21
N GLU A 57 -26.53 -5.97 -15.96
CA GLU A 57 -25.13 -6.25 -15.67
C GLU A 57 -24.43 -5.02 -15.06
N TYR A 58 -23.65 -5.26 -14.01
CA TYR A 58 -22.82 -4.29 -13.32
C TYR A 58 -21.37 -4.77 -13.42
N ASN A 59 -20.51 -3.95 -14.01
CA ASN A 59 -19.11 -4.28 -14.26
C ASN A 59 -18.20 -3.33 -13.49
N TYR A 60 -17.39 -3.89 -12.61
CA TYR A 60 -16.38 -3.19 -11.83
C TYR A 60 -15.02 -3.71 -12.29
N ASP A 61 -14.20 -2.85 -12.89
CA ASP A 61 -12.86 -3.21 -13.33
C ASP A 61 -11.79 -2.72 -12.34
N THR A 62 -10.54 -3.10 -12.56
CA THR A 62 -9.40 -2.69 -11.75
C THR A 62 -9.28 -1.17 -11.59
N THR A 63 -9.69 -0.37 -12.59
CA THR A 63 -9.62 1.10 -12.49
C THR A 63 -10.68 1.67 -11.55
N SER A 64 -11.72 0.90 -11.24
CA SER A 64 -12.75 1.23 -10.26
C SER A 64 -12.39 0.85 -8.82
N ILE A 65 -11.20 0.27 -8.56
CA ILE A 65 -10.73 0.06 -7.19
C ILE A 65 -10.59 1.43 -6.49
N ASP A 66 -11.44 1.65 -5.49
CA ASP A 66 -11.46 2.86 -4.68
C ASP A 66 -10.39 2.78 -3.58
N LYS A 67 -10.41 1.66 -2.84
CA LYS A 67 -9.51 1.41 -1.71
C LYS A 67 -9.34 -0.09 -1.43
N ILE A 68 -8.17 -0.42 -0.89
CA ILE A 68 -7.91 -1.68 -0.19
C ILE A 68 -7.64 -1.34 1.27
N LYS A 69 -8.40 -1.93 2.19
CA LYS A 69 -8.40 -1.56 3.61
C LYS A 69 -8.27 -2.79 4.48
N PHE A 70 -7.34 -2.77 5.43
CA PHE A 70 -7.20 -3.80 6.46
C PHE A 70 -7.48 -3.20 7.84
N GLU A 71 -8.49 -3.70 8.53
CA GLU A 71 -8.88 -3.25 9.88
C GLU A 71 -9.19 -4.43 10.79
N GLY A 72 -8.48 -4.50 11.92
CA GLY A 72 -8.57 -5.64 12.84
C GLY A 72 -8.06 -6.90 12.16
N SER A 73 -8.96 -7.80 11.80
CA SER A 73 -8.68 -9.01 11.03
C SER A 73 -9.33 -9.00 9.64
N ALA A 74 -10.04 -7.95 9.27
CA ALA A 74 -10.81 -7.89 8.03
C ALA A 74 -10.06 -7.12 6.95
N LEU A 75 -9.88 -7.76 5.79
CA LEU A 75 -9.44 -7.13 4.55
C LEU A 75 -10.66 -6.84 3.69
N GLU A 76 -10.79 -5.61 3.20
CA GLU A 76 -11.81 -5.17 2.24
C GLU A 76 -11.13 -4.62 0.97
N VAL A 77 -11.48 -5.16 -0.19
CA VAL A 77 -11.18 -4.58 -1.51
C VAL A 77 -12.47 -3.98 -2.06
N LYS A 78 -12.54 -2.65 -2.13
CA LYS A 78 -13.74 -1.91 -2.54
C LYS A 78 -13.57 -1.34 -3.95
N PHE A 79 -14.60 -1.54 -4.75
CA PHE A 79 -14.78 -0.98 -6.09
C PHE A 79 -15.93 0.03 -6.07
N GLU A 80 -15.77 1.18 -6.72
CA GLU A 80 -16.78 2.24 -6.78
C GLU A 80 -16.85 2.86 -8.17
N ILE A 81 -18.08 3.07 -8.66
CA ILE A 81 -18.35 3.73 -9.93
C ILE A 81 -19.28 4.92 -9.67
N ASP A 82 -18.67 6.09 -9.49
CA ASP A 82 -19.35 7.34 -9.11
C ASP A 82 -20.55 7.68 -10.01
N GLN A 83 -20.42 7.45 -11.32
CA GLN A 83 -21.46 7.78 -12.30
C GLN A 83 -22.80 7.08 -12.00
N TYR A 84 -22.75 5.88 -11.41
CA TYR A 84 -23.93 5.06 -11.16
C TYR A 84 -24.22 4.89 -9.67
N ASN A 85 -23.49 5.59 -8.80
CA ASN A 85 -23.52 5.40 -7.35
C ASN A 85 -23.52 3.90 -6.99
N SER A 86 -22.62 3.17 -7.64
CA SER A 86 -22.58 1.71 -7.61
C SER A 86 -21.29 1.24 -6.97
N MET A 87 -21.38 0.27 -6.09
CA MET A 87 -20.28 -0.25 -5.31
C MET A 87 -20.30 -1.77 -5.30
N ALA A 88 -19.12 -2.36 -5.41
CA ALA A 88 -18.89 -3.76 -5.10
C ALA A 88 -17.74 -3.86 -4.10
N ALA A 89 -17.76 -4.88 -3.25
CA ALA A 89 -16.61 -5.15 -2.40
C ALA A 89 -16.44 -6.64 -2.17
N VAL A 90 -15.19 -7.05 -1.96
CA VAL A 90 -14.81 -8.37 -1.46
C VAL A 90 -14.21 -8.17 -0.08
N GLN A 91 -14.76 -8.86 0.91
CA GLN A 91 -14.28 -8.82 2.28
C GLN A 91 -13.92 -10.23 2.76
N CYS A 92 -12.77 -10.36 3.41
CA CYS A 92 -12.29 -11.62 3.99
C CYS A 92 -11.69 -11.39 5.39
N GLU A 93 -11.75 -12.40 6.24
CA GLU A 93 -11.04 -12.43 7.52
C GLU A 93 -9.67 -13.11 7.38
N PHE A 94 -8.64 -12.51 7.96
CA PHE A 94 -7.29 -13.02 8.03
C PHE A 94 -6.96 -13.39 9.48
N SER A 95 -6.30 -14.52 9.66
CA SER A 95 -5.80 -14.94 10.97
C SER A 95 -4.42 -15.57 10.85
N ASN A 96 -3.62 -15.33 11.88
CA ASN A 96 -2.23 -15.73 11.94
C ASN A 96 -2.11 -17.14 12.54
N MET A 97 -1.42 -18.06 11.86
CA MET A 97 -1.13 -19.42 12.33
C MET A 97 0.37 -19.69 12.24
N VAL A 98 0.98 -20.52 13.11
CA VAL A 98 2.45 -20.60 13.29
C VAL A 98 3.28 -20.55 11.99
N GLN A 99 2.86 -21.25 10.93
CA GLN A 99 3.55 -21.27 9.64
C GLN A 99 2.70 -20.73 8.48
N GLU A 100 1.44 -20.36 8.75
CA GLU A 100 0.45 -20.06 7.72
C GLU A 100 -0.32 -18.77 8.03
N ILE A 101 -0.91 -18.17 7.01
CA ILE A 101 -2.02 -17.23 7.13
C ILE A 101 -3.28 -17.95 6.68
N GLU A 102 -4.29 -17.93 7.53
CA GLU A 102 -5.62 -18.45 7.21
C GLU A 102 -6.53 -17.29 6.78
N ILE A 103 -7.05 -17.38 5.57
CA ILE A 103 -8.05 -16.47 4.99
C ILE A 103 -9.39 -17.21 4.99
N ARG A 104 -10.43 -16.61 5.57
CA ARG A 104 -11.73 -17.27 5.74
C ARG A 104 -12.87 -16.26 5.70
N SER A 105 -14.10 -16.75 5.83
CA SER A 105 -15.30 -15.92 5.94
C SER A 105 -15.42 -14.91 4.80
N CYS A 106 -14.94 -15.26 3.60
CA CYS A 106 -14.96 -14.36 2.47
C CYS A 106 -16.37 -14.20 1.92
N PHE A 107 -16.78 -12.95 1.70
CA PHE A 107 -18.01 -12.62 1.03
C PHE A 107 -17.82 -11.42 0.09
N SER A 108 -18.67 -11.35 -0.92
CA SER A 108 -18.83 -10.17 -1.74
C SER A 108 -20.18 -9.53 -1.51
N TYR A 109 -20.25 -8.21 -1.60
CA TYR A 109 -21.52 -7.50 -1.59
C TYR A 109 -21.57 -6.46 -2.70
N ILE A 110 -22.77 -6.28 -3.26
CA ILE A 110 -23.08 -5.34 -4.33
C ILE A 110 -24.14 -4.38 -3.83
N LEU A 111 -23.92 -3.09 -4.06
CA LEU A 111 -24.84 -2.00 -3.78
C LEU A 111 -24.92 -1.10 -5.02
N SER A 112 -26.13 -0.71 -5.43
CA SER A 112 -26.34 0.20 -6.54
C SER A 112 -27.69 0.90 -6.35
N ASP A 113 -27.84 2.15 -6.82
CA ASP A 113 -29.13 2.86 -6.78
C ASP A 113 -30.27 2.10 -7.49
N ALA A 114 -29.93 1.26 -8.47
CA ALA A 114 -30.88 0.42 -9.17
C ALA A 114 -31.32 -0.82 -8.35
N ILE A 115 -30.59 -1.17 -7.28
CA ILE A 115 -30.83 -2.35 -6.45
C ILE A 115 -31.33 -1.86 -5.08
N VAL A 116 -32.54 -2.26 -4.70
CA VAL A 116 -33.17 -1.80 -3.45
C VAL A 116 -32.43 -2.31 -2.21
N ASP A 117 -31.91 -3.55 -2.27
CA ASP A 117 -31.28 -4.25 -1.16
C ASP A 117 -29.82 -4.58 -1.46
N VAL A 118 -28.96 -4.61 -0.43
CA VAL A 118 -27.58 -5.09 -0.56
C VAL A 118 -27.61 -6.58 -0.91
N VAL A 119 -27.01 -6.95 -2.04
CA VAL A 119 -26.89 -8.35 -2.46
C VAL A 119 -25.56 -8.89 -1.97
N GLN A 120 -25.59 -9.99 -1.22
CA GLN A 120 -24.40 -10.59 -0.62
C GLN A 120 -24.20 -12.03 -1.10
N PHE A 121 -22.95 -12.38 -1.43
CA PHE A 121 -22.49 -13.71 -1.82
C PHE A 121 -21.45 -14.19 -0.82
N SER A 122 -21.73 -15.24 -0.06
CA SER A 122 -20.77 -15.86 0.87
C SER A 122 -20.11 -17.06 0.21
N PHE A 123 -18.77 -17.08 0.17
CA PHE A 123 -18.02 -18.17 -0.47
C PHE A 123 -17.78 -19.33 0.51
N GLY A 124 -17.63 -19.04 1.81
CA GLY A 124 -17.43 -20.03 2.87
C GLY A 124 -16.04 -20.69 2.92
N TYR A 125 -15.30 -20.73 1.81
CA TYR A 125 -13.99 -21.38 1.72
C TYR A 125 -12.99 -20.85 2.75
N THR A 126 -12.16 -21.75 3.27
CA THR A 126 -10.99 -21.41 4.08
C THR A 126 -9.73 -21.65 3.26
N ILE A 127 -8.93 -20.62 3.06
CA ILE A 127 -7.67 -20.67 2.30
C ILE A 127 -6.51 -20.59 3.29
N LYS A 128 -5.53 -21.47 3.16
CA LYS A 128 -4.31 -21.46 3.98
C LYS A 128 -3.09 -21.23 3.11
N LEU A 129 -2.35 -20.16 3.41
CA LEU A 129 -1.15 -19.73 2.68
C LEU A 129 0.07 -19.87 3.58
N ASN A 130 1.15 -20.47 3.10
CA ASN A 130 2.40 -20.56 3.83
C ASN A 130 3.11 -19.19 3.86
N ARG A 131 3.53 -18.75 5.04
CA ARG A 131 4.19 -17.44 5.21
C ARG A 131 5.56 -17.35 4.53
N ASN A 132 6.20 -18.48 4.25
CA ASN A 132 7.49 -18.48 3.54
C ASN A 132 7.33 -18.42 2.01
N THR A 133 6.11 -18.30 1.49
CA THR A 133 5.82 -18.38 0.05
C THR A 133 5.11 -17.14 -0.44
N LYS A 134 5.68 -16.45 -1.43
CA LYS A 134 4.96 -15.46 -2.23
C LYS A 134 4.00 -16.17 -3.18
N TYR A 135 2.75 -15.75 -3.24
CA TYR A 135 1.73 -16.33 -4.12
C TYR A 135 1.42 -15.39 -5.27
N ILE A 136 1.39 -15.93 -6.49
CA ILE A 136 1.01 -15.24 -7.72
C ILE A 136 -0.10 -16.04 -8.38
N PHE A 137 -1.33 -15.52 -8.37
CA PHE A 137 -2.47 -16.12 -9.05
C PHE A 137 -2.80 -15.32 -10.31
N GLU A 138 -2.82 -15.99 -11.46
CA GLU A 138 -3.06 -15.34 -12.75
C GLU A 138 -4.19 -16.00 -13.53
N ASP A 139 -4.97 -15.16 -14.22
CA ASP A 139 -6.00 -15.57 -15.18
C ASP A 139 -7.08 -16.52 -14.58
N HIS A 140 -7.50 -16.26 -13.34
CA HIS A 140 -8.58 -17.03 -12.70
C HIS A 140 -9.94 -16.37 -12.91
N GLU A 141 -10.96 -17.17 -13.24
CA GLU A 141 -12.34 -16.73 -13.28
C GLU A 141 -13.19 -17.61 -12.37
N PHE A 142 -13.83 -17.01 -11.37
CA PHE A 142 -14.72 -17.67 -10.43
C PHE A 142 -16.15 -17.20 -10.67
N VAL A 143 -17.09 -18.14 -10.77
CA VAL A 143 -18.50 -17.85 -10.96
C VAL A 143 -19.30 -18.42 -9.80
N VAL A 144 -20.12 -17.57 -9.21
CA VAL A 144 -21.04 -17.90 -8.12
C VAL A 144 -22.45 -17.57 -8.58
N GLN A 145 -23.36 -18.53 -8.42
CA GLN A 145 -24.74 -18.38 -8.88
C GLN A 145 -25.72 -18.55 -7.72
N MET A 146 -26.61 -17.56 -7.54
CA MET A 146 -27.67 -17.58 -6.54
C MET A 146 -29.02 -17.35 -7.23
N GLY A 147 -29.71 -18.44 -7.56
CA GLY A 147 -30.93 -18.38 -8.37
C GLY A 147 -30.66 -17.82 -9.77
N LYS A 148 -31.26 -16.67 -10.09
CA LYS A 148 -31.04 -15.95 -11.35
C LYS A 148 -29.86 -14.98 -11.30
N GLN A 149 -29.41 -14.63 -10.11
CA GLN A 149 -28.29 -13.71 -9.93
C GLN A 149 -26.98 -14.46 -10.12
N ARG A 150 -25.99 -13.78 -10.69
CA ARG A 150 -24.67 -14.33 -10.97
C ARG A 150 -23.60 -13.31 -10.59
N LEU A 151 -22.61 -13.75 -9.83
CA LEU A 151 -21.40 -13.00 -9.54
C LEU A 151 -20.22 -13.70 -10.23
N THR A 152 -19.47 -12.97 -11.04
CA THR A 152 -18.24 -13.41 -11.66
C THR A 152 -17.09 -12.57 -11.09
N LEU A 153 -16.15 -13.23 -10.41
CA LEU A 153 -14.89 -12.63 -9.97
C LEU A 153 -13.79 -13.07 -10.93
N LYS A 154 -13.23 -12.13 -11.69
CA LYS A 154 -12.12 -12.39 -12.59
C LYS A 154 -10.85 -11.80 -12.00
N ILE A 155 -9.92 -12.66 -11.60
CA ILE A 155 -8.57 -12.29 -11.16
C ILE A 155 -7.67 -12.32 -12.38
N ILE A 156 -7.22 -11.15 -12.82
CA ILE A 156 -6.21 -11.03 -13.88
C ILE A 156 -4.84 -11.34 -13.25
N SER A 157 -4.53 -10.67 -12.14
CA SER A 157 -3.33 -10.93 -11.32
C SER A 157 -3.63 -10.66 -9.85
N LEU A 158 -3.26 -11.59 -8.97
CA LEU A 158 -3.32 -11.41 -7.52
C LEU A 158 -1.98 -11.84 -6.94
N ILE A 159 -1.25 -10.88 -6.35
CA ILE A 159 0.06 -11.12 -5.75
C ILE A 159 -0.06 -10.93 -4.24
N ILE A 160 0.32 -11.95 -3.49
CA ILE A 160 0.38 -11.92 -2.03
C ILE A 160 1.82 -12.19 -1.63
N THR A 161 2.49 -11.18 -1.08
CA THR A 161 3.90 -11.26 -0.67
C THR A 161 3.99 -11.14 0.84
N PHE A 162 4.51 -12.16 1.51
CA PHE A 162 4.82 -12.11 2.94
C PHE A 162 6.24 -11.60 3.17
N SER A 163 6.45 -10.83 4.23
CA SER A 163 7.80 -10.44 4.64
C SER A 163 8.66 -11.68 4.95
N GLY A 164 9.84 -11.78 4.32
CA GLY A 164 10.79 -12.87 4.53
C GLY A 164 10.47 -14.16 3.76
N TYR A 165 9.62 -14.09 2.72
CA TYR A 165 9.39 -15.24 1.83
C TYR A 165 10.69 -15.75 1.20
N THR A 166 10.79 -17.06 1.01
CA THR A 166 11.94 -17.76 0.39
C THR A 166 11.54 -18.58 -0.84
N GLN A 167 10.25 -18.64 -1.13
CA GLN A 167 9.69 -19.39 -2.24
C GLN A 167 8.65 -18.53 -2.97
N THR A 168 8.50 -18.74 -4.26
CA THR A 168 7.42 -18.15 -5.06
C THR A 168 6.59 -19.29 -5.64
N TYR A 169 5.29 -19.26 -5.37
CA TYR A 169 4.30 -20.13 -5.95
C TYR A 169 3.50 -19.35 -7.00
N THR A 170 3.50 -19.83 -8.24
CA THR A 170 2.75 -19.24 -9.34
C THR A 170 1.69 -20.21 -9.83
N TRP A 171 0.43 -19.78 -9.81
CA TRP A 171 -0.68 -20.54 -10.37
C TRP A 171 -1.39 -19.72 -11.43
N LYS A 172 -1.04 -20.03 -12.68
CA LYS A 172 -1.70 -19.50 -13.86
C LYS A 172 -2.65 -20.56 -14.41
N ARG A 173 -3.91 -20.20 -14.63
CA ARG A 173 -4.88 -21.12 -15.21
C ARG A 173 -4.77 -21.09 -16.74
N GLU A 174 -4.49 -22.24 -17.36
CA GLU A 174 -4.47 -22.34 -18.83
C GLU A 174 -5.88 -22.43 -19.44
N SER A 175 -6.85 -22.94 -18.67
CA SER A 175 -8.23 -23.09 -19.14
C SER A 175 -9.02 -21.79 -19.01
N THR A 176 -9.73 -21.45 -20.08
CA THR A 176 -10.69 -20.33 -20.12
C THR A 176 -12.00 -20.64 -19.40
N ASP A 177 -12.23 -21.89 -18.98
CA ASP A 177 -13.49 -22.25 -18.35
C ASP A 177 -13.54 -21.68 -16.93
N PRO A 178 -14.64 -21.02 -16.51
CA PRO A 178 -14.76 -20.50 -15.17
C PRO A 178 -14.85 -21.62 -14.12
N MET A 179 -14.26 -21.38 -12.96
CA MET A 179 -14.45 -22.21 -11.78
C MET A 179 -15.78 -21.87 -11.12
N ILE A 180 -16.70 -22.83 -11.08
CA ILE A 180 -17.96 -22.65 -10.36
C ILE A 180 -17.70 -22.84 -8.86
N LEU A 181 -17.85 -21.78 -8.08
CA LEU A 181 -17.74 -21.84 -6.63
C LEU A 181 -19.08 -22.23 -6.01
N LYS A 182 -19.01 -23.05 -4.95
CA LYS A 182 -20.19 -23.36 -4.13
C LYS A 182 -20.32 -22.28 -3.07
N LEU A 183 -21.54 -21.76 -2.91
CA LEU A 183 -21.87 -20.87 -1.80
C LEU A 183 -21.69 -21.60 -0.46
N ASP A 184 -21.20 -20.88 0.53
CA ASP A 184 -21.02 -21.37 1.90
C ASP A 184 -20.25 -22.70 1.99
N SER A 185 -19.27 -22.90 1.11
CA SER A 185 -18.50 -24.14 1.08
C SER A 185 -17.63 -24.26 2.33
N PRO A 186 -17.69 -25.36 3.10
CA PRO A 186 -16.80 -25.56 4.25
C PRO A 186 -15.41 -26.06 3.84
N ASP A 187 -15.12 -26.11 2.53
CA ASP A 187 -13.89 -26.69 2.01
C ASP A 187 -12.67 -25.85 2.43
N VAL A 188 -11.61 -26.55 2.84
CA VAL A 188 -10.30 -25.96 3.12
C VAL A 188 -9.42 -26.16 1.89
N ILE A 189 -8.90 -25.06 1.35
CA ILE A 189 -7.94 -25.03 0.27
C ILE A 189 -6.56 -24.74 0.88
N SER A 190 -5.69 -25.73 0.81
CA SER A 190 -4.30 -25.70 1.29
C SER A 190 -3.44 -26.51 0.34
N ASN A 191 -2.11 -26.47 0.47
CA ASN A 191 -1.18 -27.20 -0.39
C ASN A 191 -1.43 -26.91 -1.87
N PHE A 192 -1.30 -25.63 -2.25
CA PHE A 192 -1.63 -25.16 -3.60
C PHE A 192 -0.85 -25.90 -4.71
N GLU A 193 0.27 -26.54 -4.39
CA GLU A 193 1.03 -27.42 -5.27
C GLU A 193 0.16 -28.53 -5.91
N GLU A 194 -0.91 -28.96 -5.24
CA GLU A 194 -1.84 -29.97 -5.76
C GLU A 194 -2.75 -29.44 -6.89
N TYR A 195 -2.81 -28.13 -7.10
CA TYR A 195 -3.70 -27.47 -8.06
C TYR A 195 -3.01 -27.08 -9.38
N GLY A 196 -1.78 -27.54 -9.59
CA GLY A 196 -1.06 -27.41 -10.85
C GLY A 196 -0.27 -26.11 -11.03
N GLY A 197 0.02 -25.39 -9.95
CA GLY A 197 0.99 -24.28 -9.98
C GLY A 197 2.45 -24.74 -9.87
N GLU A 198 3.36 -23.80 -10.09
CA GLU A 198 4.81 -24.01 -10.02
C GLU A 198 5.37 -23.36 -8.75
N LEU A 199 6.14 -24.12 -7.97
CA LEU A 199 6.85 -23.64 -6.79
C LEU A 199 8.34 -23.50 -7.12
N VAL A 200 8.86 -22.28 -7.04
CA VAL A 200 10.26 -21.94 -7.30
C VAL A 200 10.89 -21.44 -6.01
N SER A 201 12.06 -21.98 -5.66
CA SER A 201 12.85 -21.41 -4.55
C SER A 201 13.49 -20.12 -5.02
N GLU A 202 13.29 -19.04 -4.27
CA GLU A 202 14.04 -17.81 -4.44
C GLU A 202 15.41 -18.09 -3.84
N ASN A 203 16.34 -18.58 -4.67
CA ASN A 203 17.73 -18.58 -4.29
C ASN A 203 18.13 -17.11 -4.13
N PHE A 204 18.08 -16.62 -2.90
CA PHE A 204 18.86 -15.48 -2.48
C PHE A 204 20.27 -15.79 -2.95
N PHE A 205 20.71 -15.13 -4.02
CA PHE A 205 22.05 -15.29 -4.55
C PHE A 205 22.99 -15.02 -3.38
N ASP A 206 23.49 -16.12 -2.80
CA ASP A 206 24.62 -16.10 -1.92
C ASP A 206 25.75 -15.59 -2.81
N ASP A 207 26.20 -14.38 -2.52
CA ASP A 207 27.26 -13.64 -3.21
C ASP A 207 28.63 -14.31 -2.97
N SER A 208 28.65 -15.65 -3.00
CA SER A 208 29.74 -16.50 -2.56
C SER A 208 30.22 -17.42 -3.69
N SER A 209 30.63 -16.87 -4.83
CA SER A 209 31.62 -17.56 -5.66
C SER A 209 32.34 -16.61 -6.62
N LYS A 210 33.17 -15.72 -6.07
CA LYS A 210 34.49 -15.49 -6.67
C LYS A 210 35.52 -16.27 -5.86
N THR A 211 35.48 -17.59 -6.01
CA THR A 211 36.68 -18.40 -5.80
C THR A 211 37.62 -18.03 -6.93
N ASP A 212 38.64 -17.25 -6.59
CA ASP A 212 39.75 -16.88 -7.45
C ASP A 212 40.51 -18.17 -7.81
N ASP A 213 40.27 -18.70 -9.01
CA ASP A 213 41.03 -19.82 -9.57
C ASP A 213 42.46 -19.33 -9.86
N THR A 214 43.33 -19.46 -8.85
CA THR A 214 44.79 -19.38 -9.01
C THR A 214 45.44 -20.55 -8.27
N GLN A 215 45.77 -21.64 -9.00
CA GLN A 215 47.14 -22.07 -9.36
C GLN A 215 47.34 -23.59 -9.48
N GLU A 216 47.82 -23.97 -10.67
CA GLU A 216 48.84 -24.97 -11.06
C GLU A 216 49.23 -26.15 -10.11
N ASP A 217 49.01 -27.36 -10.65
CA ASP A 217 49.95 -28.51 -10.79
C ASP A 217 51.04 -28.80 -9.72
N GLU A 218 50.87 -29.91 -8.97
CA GLU A 218 51.67 -31.17 -9.03
C GLU A 218 51.51 -32.06 -7.76
N SER A 219 51.52 -33.38 -7.99
CA SER A 219 51.28 -34.58 -7.13
C SER A 219 52.24 -34.85 -5.92
N PRO A 220 52.25 -36.04 -5.26
CA PRO A 220 51.22 -36.78 -4.47
C PRO A 220 51.71 -37.23 -3.05
N ASP A 221 50.81 -37.85 -2.27
CA ASP A 221 51.01 -38.72 -1.08
C ASP A 221 51.69 -38.18 0.20
N LYS A 222 50.93 -38.12 1.31
CA LYS A 222 51.18 -38.92 2.53
C LYS A 222 50.19 -38.66 3.69
N ASP A 223 49.95 -39.75 4.41
CA ASP A 223 49.15 -39.93 5.62
C ASP A 223 49.50 -39.03 6.83
N ALA A 224 48.45 -38.87 7.65
CA ALA A 224 48.41 -38.87 9.12
C ALA A 224 48.62 -37.57 9.93
N ASP A 225 47.61 -37.39 10.81
CA ASP A 225 47.69 -37.02 12.24
C ASP A 225 47.41 -35.56 12.66
N LYS A 226 46.25 -35.42 13.32
CA LYS A 226 45.86 -34.64 14.51
C LYS A 226 46.21 -33.16 14.72
N THR A 227 45.26 -32.57 15.46
CA THR A 227 45.32 -31.49 16.48
C THR A 227 45.06 -30.05 16.02
N ASP A 228 43.80 -29.59 16.21
CA ASP A 228 43.30 -28.54 17.14
C ASP A 228 44.19 -27.29 17.41
N PRO A 229 43.59 -26.18 17.87
CA PRO A 229 42.84 -25.15 17.15
C PRO A 229 43.61 -23.81 17.15
N GLN A 230 43.37 -22.93 16.18
CA GLN A 230 43.91 -21.56 16.27
C GLN A 230 42.89 -20.49 15.86
N ASP A 231 42.50 -19.78 16.90
CA ASP A 231 41.96 -18.43 16.99
C ASP A 231 42.72 -17.45 16.08
N ASP A 232 42.02 -16.74 15.21
CA ASP A 232 42.47 -15.47 14.65
C ASP A 232 41.28 -14.56 14.34
N ASN A 233 41.22 -13.47 15.11
CA ASN A 233 40.46 -12.26 14.85
C ASN A 233 40.69 -11.75 13.42
N ILE A 234 39.60 -11.61 12.66
CA ILE A 234 39.58 -10.77 11.46
C ILE A 234 38.62 -9.61 11.74
N GLU A 235 39.20 -8.46 12.08
CA GLU A 235 38.54 -7.16 12.03
C GLU A 235 38.39 -6.77 10.55
N ASP A 236 37.25 -7.08 9.94
CA ASP A 236 36.94 -6.59 8.60
C ASP A 236 36.22 -5.24 8.66
N GLU A 237 36.99 -4.25 8.23
CA GLU A 237 36.63 -2.86 8.03
C GLU A 237 35.54 -2.76 6.93
N PHE A 238 34.27 -2.74 7.35
CA PHE A 238 33.12 -2.48 6.49
C PHE A 238 33.20 -1.06 5.88
N LYS A 239 33.68 -0.97 4.64
CA LYS A 239 33.46 0.20 3.78
C LYS A 239 32.02 0.17 3.29
N ASN A 240 31.15 0.84 4.03
CA ASN A 240 29.82 1.21 3.57
C ASN A 240 29.95 2.31 2.50
N ASP A 241 29.78 1.96 1.23
CA ASP A 241 29.43 2.92 0.19
C ASP A 241 27.94 3.28 0.34
N PRO A 242 27.58 4.56 0.56
CA PRO A 242 26.19 4.95 0.79
C PRO A 242 25.47 5.15 -0.54
N GLU A 243 24.72 4.13 -0.96
CA GLU A 243 23.75 4.25 -2.05
C GLU A 243 22.47 4.98 -1.58
N ASP A 244 22.24 6.12 -2.24
CA ASP A 244 20.95 6.74 -2.58
C ASP A 244 19.96 7.20 -1.47
N ASN A 245 20.39 8.17 -0.66
CA ASN A 245 19.50 9.03 0.15
C ASN A 245 18.98 10.28 -0.61
N THR A 246 18.68 10.20 -1.92
CA THR A 246 18.25 11.40 -2.70
C THR A 246 16.77 11.76 -2.52
N SER A 247 15.94 10.87 -1.97
CA SER A 247 14.53 11.14 -1.67
C SER A 247 14.37 11.95 -0.38
N GLU A 248 15.13 11.61 0.67
CA GLU A 248 15.06 12.28 1.97
C GLU A 248 15.57 13.72 1.91
N LYS A 249 16.64 13.98 1.14
CA LYS A 249 17.18 15.34 0.93
C LYS A 249 16.17 16.30 0.28
N ARG A 250 15.29 15.79 -0.60
CA ARG A 250 14.23 16.59 -1.22
C ARG A 250 13.13 16.98 -0.23
N HIS A 251 12.83 16.13 0.75
CA HIS A 251 11.86 16.44 1.80
C HIS A 251 12.38 17.53 2.75
N TRP A 252 13.64 17.43 3.17
CA TRP A 252 14.28 18.45 4.01
C TRP A 252 14.36 19.83 3.35
N LEU A 253 14.59 19.89 2.03
CA LEU A 253 14.60 21.16 1.29
C LEU A 253 13.23 21.85 1.30
N LYS A 254 12.14 21.08 1.20
CA LYS A 254 10.76 21.61 1.27
C LYS A 254 10.45 22.18 2.67
N ILE A 255 10.80 21.46 3.73
CA ILE A 255 10.62 21.95 5.12
C ILE A 255 11.43 23.24 5.34
N LEU A 256 12.67 23.29 4.86
CA LEU A 256 13.52 24.47 4.99
C LEU A 256 12.88 25.71 4.32
N LEU A 257 12.28 25.55 3.13
CA LEU A 257 11.59 26.64 2.45
C LEU A 257 10.35 27.14 3.22
N ILE A 258 9.59 26.24 3.86
CA ILE A 258 8.44 26.61 4.69
C ILE A 258 8.89 27.38 5.94
N VAL A 259 9.97 26.94 6.59
CA VAL A 259 10.53 27.61 7.77
C VAL A 259 11.08 28.99 7.41
N ILE A 260 11.79 29.12 6.28
CA ILE A 260 12.28 30.42 5.80
C ILE A 260 11.10 31.34 5.45
N GLY A 261 10.08 30.82 4.75
CA GLY A 261 8.89 31.58 4.38
C GLY A 261 8.13 32.11 5.59
N SER A 262 7.91 31.27 6.61
CA SER A 262 7.24 31.67 7.85
C SER A 262 8.04 32.68 8.66
N SER A 263 9.38 32.54 8.71
CA SER A 263 10.27 33.50 9.36
C SER A 263 10.23 34.89 8.69
N VAL A 264 10.34 34.95 7.35
CA VAL A 264 10.25 36.20 6.60
C VAL A 264 8.90 36.88 6.81
N MET A 265 7.81 36.09 6.84
CA MET A 265 6.48 36.62 7.10
C MET A 265 6.34 37.19 8.51
N ALA A 266 6.89 36.52 9.52
CA ALA A 266 6.88 37.01 10.90
C ALA A 266 7.64 38.34 11.03
N VAL A 267 8.79 38.48 10.35
CA VAL A 267 9.56 39.73 10.31
C VAL A 267 8.75 40.85 9.64
N MET A 268 8.11 40.57 8.50
CA MET A 268 7.27 41.55 7.81
C MET A 268 6.11 42.03 8.68
N ILE A 269 5.45 41.12 9.40
CA ILE A 269 4.37 41.46 10.36
C ILE A 269 4.92 42.35 11.49
N ALA A 270 6.08 42.00 12.07
CA ALA A 270 6.69 42.79 13.14
C ALA A 270 7.05 44.22 12.68
N VAL A 271 7.61 44.38 11.48
CA VAL A 271 7.93 45.69 10.89
C VAL A 271 6.66 46.51 10.68
N LEU A 272 5.59 45.92 10.15
CA LEU A 272 4.31 46.60 9.96
C LEU A 272 3.69 47.04 11.30
N LEU A 273 3.72 46.19 12.32
CA LEU A 273 3.26 46.54 13.66
C LEU A 273 4.06 47.71 14.25
N TYR A 274 5.39 47.69 14.11
CA TYR A 274 6.25 48.77 14.57
C TYR A 274 5.91 50.11 13.90
N VAL A 275 5.75 50.13 12.57
CA VAL A 275 5.38 51.34 11.81
C VAL A 275 4.00 51.86 12.25
N CYS A 276 3.04 50.97 12.45
CA CYS A 276 1.71 51.33 12.94
C CYS A 276 1.75 51.96 14.35
N ILE A 277 2.48 51.34 15.29
CA ILE A 277 2.62 51.84 16.66
C ILE A 277 3.31 53.21 16.66
N ARG A 278 4.38 53.37 15.89
CA ARG A 278 5.10 54.65 15.79
C ARG A 278 4.22 55.75 15.22
N SER A 279 3.48 55.47 14.15
CA SER A 279 2.57 56.44 13.53
C SER A 279 1.45 56.86 14.49
N LEU A 280 0.91 55.91 15.27
CA LEU A 280 -0.06 56.20 16.33
C LEU A 280 0.53 57.07 17.45
N ALA A 281 1.77 56.79 17.87
CA ALA A 281 2.46 57.58 18.89
C ALA A 281 2.69 59.03 18.43
N GLU A 282 3.10 59.25 17.18
CA GLU A 282 3.28 60.59 16.61
C GLU A 282 1.95 61.37 16.55
N ILE A 283 0.83 60.71 16.24
CA ILE A 283 -0.50 61.34 16.26
C ILE A 283 -0.92 61.71 17.68
N LEU A 284 -0.69 60.82 18.65
CA LEU A 284 -1.05 61.06 20.06
C LEU A 284 -0.19 62.13 20.73
N LEU A 285 1.08 62.20 20.35
CA LEU A 285 2.04 63.16 20.90
C LEU A 285 2.09 64.47 20.13
N SER A 286 1.46 64.56 18.95
CA SER A 286 1.35 65.81 18.21
C SER A 286 0.55 66.81 19.05
N PRO A 287 1.21 67.85 19.60
CA PRO A 287 0.52 68.84 20.40
C PRO A 287 -0.38 69.59 19.43
N LYS A 288 -1.69 69.28 19.45
CA LYS A 288 -2.68 70.13 18.79
C LYS A 288 -2.43 71.54 19.30
N ALA A 289 -1.88 72.35 18.40
CA ALA A 289 -1.60 73.74 18.59
C ALA A 289 -2.83 74.36 19.25
N LYS A 290 -2.63 74.88 20.47
CA LYS A 290 -3.56 75.80 21.11
C LYS A 290 -3.78 76.95 20.14
N ASN A 291 -4.80 76.85 19.29
CA ASN A 291 -5.27 77.99 18.54
C ASN A 291 -6.09 78.85 19.50
N SER A 292 -5.56 80.04 19.64
CA SER A 292 -5.98 81.20 20.41
C SER A 292 -7.48 81.45 20.32
N VAL A 293 -8.10 81.56 21.48
CA VAL A 293 -9.24 82.44 21.67
C VAL A 293 -8.65 83.84 21.77
N GLU A 294 -8.83 84.64 20.72
CA GLU A 294 -8.85 86.11 20.80
C GLU A 294 -9.92 86.62 19.83
#